data_AF-A0A7X7H994-F1
#
_entry.id   AF-A0A7X7H994-F1
#
_cell.length_a   1.000
_cell.length_b   1.000
_cell.length_c   1.000
_cell.angle_alpha   90.00
_cell.angle_beta   90.00
_cell.angle_gamma   90.00
#
_symmetry.space_group_name_H-M   'P 1'
#
loop_
_entity.id
_entity.type
_entity.pdbx_description
1 polymer ?
#
loop_
_entity_poly.entity_id
_entity_poly.type
_entity_poly.pdbx_seq_one_letter_code
_entity_poly.pdbx_strand_id
1 'polypeptide(L)'
;MWLQLDEFVVVGSPLMNEVIPVQKLSGEKLKNLSSFSVADAIRYFSGVQIKDYGGIGGLKTVNVRSMGTHHVGVFYDGIQLGNAQNGQIDLGKFSLENIEEISLYNGQKSNIFQPGKDFGSSATIYLRTRIPSFDNNKQYNLKGSVKTGSFDLVNPSFLYEYKINDNISASVNGEYIISSGKYKYRYKRVFPNTNEVMYDTTAVRENGDIASLRFEG
;
A
#
# COMPACT_ATOMS: atom_id res chain seq x y z
N MET A 1 45.86 8.99 -24.13
CA MET A 1 44.93 8.31 -23.20
C MET A 1 43.58 8.29 -23.90
N TRP A 2 43.16 7.14 -24.41
CA TRP A 2 41.93 7.03 -25.19
C TRP A 2 40.79 6.73 -24.22
N LEU A 3 39.73 7.54 -24.23
CA LEU A 3 38.51 7.32 -23.46
C LEU A 3 37.72 6.19 -24.12
N GLN A 4 37.67 5.04 -23.45
CA GLN A 4 36.79 3.93 -23.81
C GLN A 4 35.50 4.11 -23.01
N LEU A 5 34.39 4.40 -23.69
CA LEU A 5 33.07 4.49 -23.09
C LEU A 5 32.43 3.10 -23.10
N ASP A 6 31.79 2.73 -21.99
CA ASP A 6 31.00 1.51 -21.93
C ASP A 6 29.81 1.61 -22.87
N GLU A 7 29.69 0.64 -23.78
CA GLU A 7 28.54 0.50 -24.66
C GLU A 7 27.36 -0.03 -23.85
N PHE A 8 26.24 0.69 -23.86
CA PHE A 8 25.00 0.23 -23.26
C PHE A 8 23.91 0.15 -24.33
N VAL A 9 23.18 -0.96 -24.32
CA VAL A 9 22.05 -1.18 -25.23
C VAL A 9 20.78 -0.75 -24.52
N VAL A 10 20.11 0.28 -25.05
CA VAL A 10 18.78 0.65 -24.60
C VAL A 10 17.76 -0.20 -25.34
N VAL A 11 17.28 -1.25 -24.69
CA VAL A 11 16.17 -2.06 -25.22
C VAL A 11 14.86 -1.40 -24.79
N GLY A 12 14.18 -0.75 -25.73
CA GLY A 12 12.80 -0.29 -25.52
C GLY A 12 11.84 -1.45 -25.77
N SER A 13 11.13 -1.93 -24.74
CA SER A 13 9.88 -2.64 -24.99
C SER A 13 8.88 -1.64 -25.59
N PRO A 14 8.01 -2.06 -26.53
CA PRO A 14 6.86 -1.25 -26.90
C PRO A 14 6.05 -1.05 -25.62
N LEU A 15 6.24 0.11 -24.99
CA LEU A 15 5.37 0.55 -23.91
C LEU A 15 3.98 0.49 -24.51
N MET A 16 3.12 -0.34 -23.92
CA MET A 16 1.68 -0.25 -24.12
C MET A 16 1.35 1.23 -23.99
N ASN A 17 0.99 1.86 -25.11
CA ASN A 17 0.89 3.30 -25.19
C ASN A 17 -0.37 3.69 -24.40
N GLU A 18 -0.19 3.92 -23.10
CA GLU A 18 -1.28 4.29 -22.22
C GLU A 18 -1.77 5.67 -22.66
N VAL A 19 -3.01 5.74 -23.12
CA VAL A 19 -3.62 7.00 -23.58
C VAL A 19 -3.73 7.99 -22.41
N ILE A 20 -3.89 7.47 -21.19
CA ILE A 20 -3.95 8.23 -19.95
C ILE A 20 -2.70 7.90 -19.11
N PRO A 21 -1.93 8.91 -18.65
CA PRO A 21 -0.73 8.66 -17.87
C PRO A 21 -1.06 7.93 -16.56
N VAL A 22 -0.40 6.79 -16.37
CA VAL A 22 -0.44 5.98 -15.15
C VAL A 22 0.57 6.50 -14.13
N GLN A 23 0.17 6.60 -12.87
CA GLN A 23 1.09 6.90 -11.79
C GLN A 23 1.57 5.59 -11.17
N LYS A 24 2.89 5.41 -11.05
CA LYS A 24 3.48 4.16 -10.55
C LYS A 24 4.50 4.41 -9.46
N LEU A 25 4.45 3.58 -8.42
CA LEU A 25 5.48 3.45 -7.39
C LEU A 25 5.98 2.01 -7.41
N SER A 26 7.26 1.80 -7.75
CA SER A 26 7.86 0.47 -7.84
C SER A 26 9.33 0.47 -7.44
N GLY A 27 9.89 -0.72 -7.22
CA GLY A 27 11.31 -0.92 -7.01
C GLY A 27 11.87 -0.13 -5.83
N GLU A 28 12.99 0.57 -6.04
CA GLU A 28 13.64 1.37 -5.00
C GLU A 28 12.76 2.53 -4.52
N LYS A 29 11.96 3.15 -5.40
CA LYS A 29 11.07 4.24 -4.99
C LYS A 29 10.10 3.78 -3.93
N LEU A 30 9.46 2.61 -4.13
CA LEU A 30 8.52 2.04 -3.17
C LEU A 30 9.23 1.61 -1.88
N LYS A 31 10.42 1.02 -1.97
CA LYS A 31 11.22 0.59 -0.80
C LYS A 31 11.73 1.75 0.06
N ASN A 32 12.02 2.89 -0.56
CA ASN A 32 12.53 4.08 0.12
C ASN A 32 11.40 4.90 0.76
N LEU A 33 10.13 4.57 0.49
CA LEU A 33 9.01 5.19 1.21
C LEU A 33 8.99 4.65 2.64
N SER A 34 9.02 5.56 3.61
CA SER A 34 8.76 5.26 5.02
C SER A 34 7.26 5.03 5.28
N SER A 35 6.68 4.08 4.54
CA SER A 35 5.27 3.74 4.57
C SER A 35 5.06 2.42 5.30
N PHE A 36 4.08 2.38 6.20
CA PHE A 36 3.75 1.19 6.97
C PHE A 36 2.66 0.35 6.30
N SER A 37 1.86 0.96 5.42
CA SER A 37 0.76 0.31 4.72
C SER A 37 0.63 0.78 3.27
N VAL A 38 -0.12 0.01 2.47
CA VAL A 38 -0.52 0.40 1.11
C VAL A 38 -1.23 1.76 1.10
N ALA A 39 -2.09 2.03 2.09
CA ALA A 39 -2.76 3.32 2.25
C ALA A 39 -1.76 4.49 2.35
N ASP A 40 -0.64 4.30 3.04
CA ASP A 40 0.37 5.34 3.22
C ASP A 40 1.17 5.58 1.93
N ALA A 41 1.49 4.52 1.18
CA ALA A 41 2.20 4.67 -0.09
C ALA A 41 1.33 5.37 -1.15
N ILE A 42 0.03 5.04 -1.20
CA ILE A 42 -0.91 5.60 -2.17
C ILE A 42 -1.11 7.11 -1.98
N ARG A 43 -0.87 7.67 -0.78
CA ARG A 43 -0.90 9.12 -0.53
C ARG A 43 0.06 9.92 -1.40
N TYR A 44 1.13 9.31 -1.89
CA TYR A 44 2.11 9.98 -2.75
C TYR A 44 1.64 10.14 -4.20
N PHE A 45 0.51 9.53 -4.58
CA PHE A 45 -0.10 9.77 -5.88
C PHE A 45 -0.88 11.08 -5.91
N SER A 46 -0.78 11.79 -7.03
CA SER A 46 -1.55 12.99 -7.29
C SER A 46 -3.05 12.67 -7.44
N GLY A 47 -3.89 13.53 -6.87
CA GLY A 47 -5.35 13.40 -6.93
C GLY A 47 -5.93 12.35 -5.99
N VAL A 48 -5.13 11.70 -5.15
CA VAL A 48 -5.59 10.77 -4.11
C VAL A 48 -5.85 11.51 -2.81
N GLN A 49 -6.94 11.16 -2.12
CA GLN A 49 -7.08 11.48 -0.69
C GLN A 49 -7.42 10.21 0.09
N ILE A 50 -6.75 10.02 1.22
CA ILE A 50 -7.03 8.92 2.14
C ILE A 50 -7.95 9.44 3.24
N LYS A 51 -9.08 8.77 3.42
CA LYS A 51 -9.98 8.98 4.56
C LYS A 51 -9.68 7.95 5.62
N ASP A 52 -9.24 8.43 6.77
CA ASP A 52 -8.84 7.61 7.92
C ASP A 52 -9.90 7.70 9.02
N TYR A 53 -10.52 6.57 9.35
CA TYR A 53 -11.63 6.46 10.30
C TYR A 53 -11.22 5.75 11.60
N GLY A 54 -10.06 6.09 12.16
CA GLY A 54 -9.69 5.59 13.49
C GLY A 54 -8.20 5.51 13.79
N GLY A 55 -7.32 6.07 12.95
CA GLY A 55 -5.89 6.03 13.19
C GLY A 55 -5.33 4.64 12.88
N ILE A 56 -4.40 4.13 13.69
CA ILE A 56 -3.60 2.95 13.33
C ILE A 56 -4.43 1.69 13.06
N GLY A 57 -5.50 1.46 13.81
CA GLY A 57 -6.45 0.35 13.60
C GLY A 57 -7.76 0.73 12.94
N GLY A 58 -7.88 1.98 12.48
CA GLY A 58 -9.08 2.48 11.83
C GLY A 58 -9.16 2.06 10.37
N LEU A 59 -10.40 1.99 9.86
CA LEU A 59 -10.67 1.80 8.44
C LEU A 59 -10.01 2.92 7.63
N LYS A 60 -9.15 2.57 6.66
CA LYS A 60 -8.55 3.53 5.73
C LYS A 60 -9.10 3.31 4.33
N THR A 61 -9.85 4.28 3.85
CA THR A 61 -10.39 4.27 2.49
C THR A 61 -9.70 5.29 1.61
N VAL A 62 -9.81 5.12 0.30
CA VAL A 62 -9.24 6.02 -0.70
C VAL A 62 -10.34 6.65 -1.52
N ASN A 63 -10.17 7.92 -1.84
CA ASN A 63 -10.88 8.59 -2.93
C ASN A 63 -9.85 9.06 -3.97
N VAL A 64 -10.29 9.21 -5.21
CA VAL A 64 -9.45 9.72 -6.30
C VAL A 64 -10.24 10.79 -7.03
N ARG A 65 -9.64 11.97 -7.21
CA ARG A 65 -10.27 13.14 -7.86
C ARG A 65 -11.64 13.48 -7.27
N SER A 66 -11.73 13.42 -5.94
CA SER A 66 -12.97 13.67 -5.19
C SER A 66 -14.12 12.69 -5.48
N MET A 67 -13.89 11.62 -6.26
CA MET A 67 -14.87 10.56 -6.47
C MET A 67 -14.90 9.65 -5.24
N GLY A 68 -16.08 9.39 -4.69
CA GLY A 68 -16.24 8.61 -3.46
C GLY A 68 -15.58 7.23 -3.54
N THR A 69 -15.28 6.64 -2.37
CA THR A 69 -14.56 5.36 -2.23
C THR A 69 -15.13 4.23 -3.09
N HIS A 70 -16.44 4.18 -3.28
CA HIS A 70 -17.11 3.15 -4.10
C HIS A 70 -16.81 3.24 -5.60
N HIS A 71 -16.27 4.37 -6.08
CA HIS A 71 -15.87 4.55 -7.48
C HIS A 71 -14.42 4.19 -7.74
N VAL A 72 -13.67 3.83 -6.69
CA VAL A 72 -12.27 3.41 -6.79
C VAL A 72 -12.19 1.90 -6.70
N GLY A 73 -11.82 1.26 -7.81
CA GLY A 73 -11.52 -0.16 -7.83
C GLY A 73 -10.13 -0.42 -7.26
N VAL A 74 -9.98 -1.45 -6.41
CA VAL A 74 -8.66 -1.89 -5.94
C VAL A 74 -8.48 -3.34 -6.35
N PHE A 75 -7.35 -3.64 -6.97
CA PHE A 75 -7.05 -4.94 -7.53
C PHE A 75 -5.72 -5.44 -6.98
N TYR A 76 -5.69 -6.72 -6.60
CA TYR A 76 -4.51 -7.42 -6.15
C TYR A 76 -4.21 -8.51 -7.16
N ASP A 77 -3.11 -8.38 -7.89
CA ASP A 77 -2.75 -9.28 -9.00
C ASP A 77 -3.89 -9.53 -10.01
N GLY A 78 -4.67 -8.49 -10.28
CA GLY A 78 -5.81 -8.54 -11.20
C GLY A 78 -7.12 -9.06 -10.58
N ILE A 79 -7.14 -9.45 -9.31
CA ILE A 79 -8.37 -9.81 -8.60
C ILE A 79 -8.90 -8.57 -7.87
N GLN A 80 -10.15 -8.19 -8.13
CA GLN A 80 -10.75 -7.05 -7.43
C GLN A 80 -10.92 -7.37 -5.94
N LEU A 81 -10.34 -6.53 -5.10
CA LEU A 81 -10.56 -6.51 -3.67
C LEU A 81 -11.83 -5.71 -3.38
N GLY A 82 -12.69 -6.28 -2.56
CA GLY A 82 -13.91 -5.62 -2.11
C GLY A 82 -14.43 -6.28 -0.85
N ASN A 83 -15.09 -5.49 0.00
CA ASN A 83 -15.83 -6.02 1.13
C ASN A 83 -17.24 -6.39 0.68
N ALA A 84 -17.69 -7.62 0.96
CA ALA A 84 -19.03 -8.08 0.59
C ALA A 84 -20.17 -7.29 1.25
N GLN A 85 -19.93 -6.64 2.40
CA GLN A 85 -20.96 -5.94 3.16
C GLN A 85 -21.25 -4.53 2.63
N ASN A 86 -20.21 -3.76 2.34
CA ASN A 86 -20.34 -2.34 1.98
C ASN A 86 -19.54 -1.94 0.74
N GLY A 87 -18.83 -2.88 0.09
CA GLY A 87 -18.05 -2.61 -1.11
C GLY A 87 -16.81 -1.73 -0.90
N GLN A 88 -16.51 -1.29 0.32
CA GLN A 88 -15.32 -0.48 0.62
C GLN A 88 -14.18 -1.37 1.06
N ILE A 89 -12.97 -1.07 0.59
CA ILE A 89 -11.76 -1.80 0.97
C ILE A 89 -10.98 -1.00 2.00
N ASP A 90 -10.48 -1.70 3.01
CA ASP A 90 -9.57 -1.13 4.00
C ASP A 90 -8.13 -1.31 3.52
N LEU A 91 -7.56 -0.25 2.96
CA LEU A 91 -6.19 -0.26 2.47
C LEU A 91 -5.16 -0.29 3.59
N GLY A 92 -5.55 0.07 4.82
CA GLY A 92 -4.67 0.02 5.99
C GLY A 92 -4.29 -1.41 6.37
N LYS A 93 -5.10 -2.40 5.97
CA LYS A 93 -4.82 -3.81 6.24
C LYS A 93 -3.74 -4.40 5.35
N PHE A 94 -3.44 -3.79 4.19
CA PHE A 94 -2.52 -4.34 3.21
C PHE A 94 -1.09 -3.87 3.44
N SER A 95 -0.20 -4.86 3.52
CA SER A 95 1.24 -4.65 3.69
C SER A 95 1.90 -4.16 2.42
N LEU A 96 3.05 -3.50 2.58
CA LEU A 96 3.96 -3.19 1.48
C LEU A 96 5.08 -4.22 1.31
N GLU A 97 5.25 -5.17 2.25
CA GLU A 97 6.41 -6.07 2.24
C GLU A 97 6.44 -7.01 1.03
N ASN A 98 5.27 -7.49 0.59
CA ASN A 98 5.12 -8.35 -0.59
C ASN A 98 4.68 -7.59 -1.85
N ILE A 99 4.67 -6.26 -1.83
CA ILE A 99 4.26 -5.45 -2.97
C ILE A 99 5.50 -4.98 -3.73
N GLU A 100 5.55 -5.25 -5.02
CA GLU A 100 6.60 -4.77 -5.92
C GLU A 100 6.23 -3.45 -6.57
N GLU A 101 4.95 -3.30 -6.94
CA GLU A 101 4.45 -2.14 -7.65
C GLU A 101 3.04 -1.79 -7.20
N ILE A 102 2.82 -0.49 -6.98
CA ILE A 102 1.50 0.10 -6.87
C ILE A 102 1.31 1.01 -8.08
N SER A 103 0.20 0.82 -8.79
CA SER A 103 -0.17 1.63 -9.95
C SER A 103 -1.55 2.24 -9.75
N LEU A 104 -1.69 3.53 -10.05
CA LEU A 104 -2.96 4.25 -10.09
C LEU A 104 -3.30 4.62 -11.53
N TYR A 105 -4.40 4.06 -12.01
CA TYR A 105 -5.03 4.40 -13.29
C TYR A 105 -6.21 5.32 -13.04
N ASN A 106 -6.27 6.38 -13.84
CA ASN A 106 -7.36 7.32 -13.81
C ASN A 106 -8.27 7.04 -15.01
N GLY A 107 -9.45 6.47 -14.77
CA GLY A 107 -10.30 5.93 -15.84
C GLY A 107 -9.79 4.57 -16.34
N GLN A 108 -10.10 4.28 -17.60
CA GLN A 108 -9.87 2.96 -18.18
C GLN A 108 -8.37 2.72 -18.46
N LYS A 109 -7.89 1.55 -18.03
CA LYS A 109 -6.56 1.05 -18.35
C LYS A 109 -6.48 0.64 -19.82
N SER A 110 -5.40 1.01 -20.50
CA SER A 110 -5.21 0.71 -21.94
C SER A 110 -4.70 -0.73 -22.17
N ASN A 111 -5.18 -1.69 -21.38
CA ASN A 111 -4.82 -3.12 -21.50
C ASN A 111 -6.03 -3.95 -21.92
N ILE A 112 -5.81 -4.88 -22.85
CA ILE A 112 -6.82 -5.87 -23.24
C ILE A 112 -7.06 -6.91 -22.14
N PHE A 113 -6.03 -7.20 -21.33
CA PHE A 113 -6.13 -8.11 -20.20
C PHE A 113 -6.42 -7.33 -18.91
N GLN A 114 -7.68 -6.92 -18.75
CA GLN A 114 -8.19 -6.32 -17.52
C GLN A 114 -9.50 -7.00 -17.09
N PRO A 115 -9.78 -7.14 -15.79
CA PRO A 115 -11.03 -7.71 -15.32
C PRO A 115 -12.23 -6.87 -15.79
N GLY A 116 -13.35 -7.52 -16.11
CA GLY A 116 -14.58 -6.81 -16.50
C GLY A 116 -15.07 -5.78 -15.48
N LYS A 117 -14.79 -6.01 -14.18
CA LYS A 117 -15.13 -5.08 -13.11
C LYS A 117 -14.28 -3.79 -13.10
N ASP A 118 -13.11 -3.79 -13.75
CA ASP A 118 -12.26 -2.61 -13.86
C ASP A 118 -12.97 -1.51 -14.69
N PHE A 119 -13.66 -1.88 -15.76
CA PHE A 119 -14.39 -0.94 -16.63
C PHE A 119 -15.47 -0.11 -15.92
N GLY A 120 -16.03 -0.63 -14.82
CA GLY A 120 -17.04 0.08 -14.02
C GLY A 120 -16.43 1.06 -13.00
N SER A 121 -15.12 1.01 -12.80
CA SER A 121 -14.40 1.85 -11.84
C SER A 121 -13.96 3.15 -12.52
N SER A 122 -14.12 4.27 -11.83
CA SER A 122 -13.71 5.58 -12.37
C SER A 122 -12.22 5.85 -12.16
N ALA A 123 -11.63 5.21 -11.16
CA ALA A 123 -10.20 5.11 -10.96
C ALA A 123 -9.88 3.73 -10.41
N THR A 124 -8.68 3.24 -10.71
CA THR A 124 -8.29 1.89 -10.33
C THR A 124 -6.89 1.86 -9.77
N ILE A 125 -6.74 1.22 -8.61
CA ILE A 125 -5.47 0.96 -7.95
C ILE A 125 -5.13 -0.51 -8.15
N TYR A 126 -3.97 -0.76 -8.74
CA TYR A 126 -3.40 -2.10 -8.90
C TYR A 126 -2.25 -2.29 -7.92
N LEU A 127 -2.34 -3.35 -7.13
CA LEU A 127 -1.30 -3.87 -6.27
C LEU A 127 -0.73 -5.10 -6.98
N ARG A 128 0.55 -5.05 -7.34
CA ARG A 128 1.27 -6.18 -7.92
C ARG A 128 2.19 -6.77 -6.87
N THR A 129 2.05 -8.06 -6.64
CA THR A 129 2.94 -8.81 -5.75
C THR A 129 4.32 -8.93 -6.34
N ARG A 130 5.27 -9.22 -5.46
CA ARG A 130 6.66 -9.42 -5.80
C ARG A 130 6.86 -10.72 -6.57
N ILE A 131 7.51 -10.59 -7.73
CA ILE A 131 8.00 -11.73 -8.50
C ILE A 131 9.45 -12.00 -8.06
N PRO A 132 9.78 -13.20 -7.56
CA PRO A 132 11.14 -13.54 -7.16
C PRO A 132 12.13 -13.37 -8.31
N SER A 133 13.25 -12.71 -8.03
CA SER A 133 14.36 -12.57 -8.96
C SER A 133 15.66 -12.98 -8.26
N PHE A 134 16.46 -13.82 -8.91
CA PHE A 134 17.64 -14.42 -8.32
C PHE A 134 18.89 -14.01 -9.10
N ASP A 135 19.77 -13.24 -8.47
CA ASP A 135 21.05 -12.84 -9.07
C ASP A 135 22.10 -13.97 -8.97
N ASN A 136 22.98 -14.06 -9.97
CA ASN A 136 24.30 -14.73 -9.90
C ASN A 136 24.30 -16.08 -9.16
N ASN A 137 23.50 -17.04 -9.64
CA ASN A 137 23.45 -18.41 -9.11
C ASN A 137 22.92 -18.56 -7.66
N LYS A 138 22.32 -17.52 -7.08
CA LYS A 138 21.66 -17.64 -5.78
C LYS A 138 20.42 -18.54 -5.89
N GLN A 139 20.31 -19.49 -4.97
CA GLN A 139 19.13 -20.36 -4.87
C GLN A 139 18.04 -19.80 -3.95
N TYR A 140 18.34 -18.79 -3.16
CA TYR A 140 17.37 -18.20 -2.23
C TYR A 140 17.62 -16.71 -2.00
N ASN A 141 16.56 -16.00 -1.65
CA ASN A 141 16.62 -14.64 -1.10
C ASN A 141 15.93 -14.63 0.26
N LEU A 142 16.53 -13.93 1.23
CA LEU A 142 15.94 -13.72 2.54
C LEU A 142 15.97 -12.22 2.85
N LYS A 143 14.83 -11.68 3.26
CA LYS A 143 14.70 -10.30 3.76
C LYS A 143 13.98 -10.35 5.09
N GLY A 144 14.61 -9.83 6.13
CA GLY A 144 13.96 -9.55 7.42
C GLY A 144 13.85 -8.04 7.60
N SER A 145 12.75 -7.57 8.18
CA SER A 145 12.61 -6.19 8.59
C SER A 145 11.90 -6.08 9.93
N VAL A 146 12.21 -5.04 10.69
CA VAL A 146 11.52 -4.74 11.94
C VAL A 146 11.20 -3.25 11.94
N LYS A 147 9.92 -2.93 12.01
CA LYS A 147 9.43 -1.56 12.12
C LYS A 147 8.97 -1.30 13.55
N THR A 148 9.34 -0.15 14.10
CA THR A 148 8.86 0.30 15.40
C THR A 148 8.62 1.81 15.38
N GLY A 149 7.79 2.32 16.28
CA GLY A 149 7.46 3.73 16.32
C GLY A 149 6.50 4.09 17.45
N SER A 150 5.89 5.27 17.33
CA SER A 150 4.91 5.78 18.28
C SER A 150 3.75 4.82 18.52
N PHE A 151 3.12 4.94 19.69
CA PHE A 151 1.96 4.13 20.09
C PHE A 151 2.29 2.64 20.21
N ASP A 152 3.49 2.35 20.75
CA ASP A 152 3.98 1.00 21.02
C ASP A 152 3.98 0.11 19.76
N LEU A 153 4.22 0.70 18.58
CA LEU A 153 4.22 -0.03 17.32
C LEU A 153 5.43 -0.99 17.28
N VAL A 154 5.15 -2.26 17.02
CA VAL A 154 6.13 -3.30 16.74
C VAL A 154 5.62 -4.12 15.56
N ASN A 155 6.40 -4.17 14.49
CA ASN A 155 6.00 -4.80 13.24
C ASN A 155 7.18 -5.54 12.58
N PRO A 156 7.50 -6.77 13.07
CA PRO A 156 8.47 -7.64 12.42
C PRO A 156 7.87 -8.28 11.17
N SER A 157 8.69 -8.42 10.14
CA SER A 157 8.34 -9.14 8.92
C SER A 157 9.53 -9.90 8.35
N PHE A 158 9.21 -10.94 7.59
CA PHE A 158 10.19 -11.69 6.82
C PHE A 158 9.62 -12.05 5.44
N LEU A 159 10.51 -12.18 4.47
CA LEU A 159 10.26 -12.67 3.13
C LEU A 159 11.36 -13.67 2.81
N TYR A 160 10.97 -14.86 2.38
CA TYR A 160 11.85 -15.94 1.95
C TYR A 160 11.45 -16.38 0.55
N GLU A 161 12.38 -16.31 -0.39
CA GLU A 161 12.19 -16.74 -1.77
C GLU A 161 13.17 -17.87 -2.04
N TYR A 162 12.72 -18.93 -2.72
CA TYR A 162 13.53 -20.09 -3.03
C TYR A 162 13.36 -20.49 -4.50
N LYS A 163 14.48 -20.66 -5.20
CA LYS A 163 14.54 -21.11 -6.59
C LYS A 163 14.63 -22.64 -6.59
N ILE A 164 13.57 -23.30 -7.03
CA ILE A 164 13.51 -24.76 -7.13
C ILE A 164 14.28 -25.21 -8.37
N ASN A 165 14.08 -24.53 -9.50
CA ASN A 165 14.84 -24.70 -10.74
C ASN A 165 14.77 -23.39 -11.57
N ASP A 166 15.26 -23.40 -12.81
CA ASP A 166 15.27 -22.20 -13.66
C ASP A 166 13.88 -21.69 -14.07
N ASN A 167 12.84 -22.50 -13.94
CA ASN A 167 11.47 -22.19 -14.35
C ASN A 167 10.47 -22.11 -13.17
N ILE A 168 10.90 -22.52 -11.97
CA ILE A 168 10.03 -22.65 -10.79
C ILE A 168 10.71 -22.02 -9.60
N SER A 169 10.01 -21.09 -8.99
CA SER A 169 10.36 -20.45 -7.72
C SER A 169 9.17 -20.49 -6.77
N ALA A 170 9.46 -20.49 -5.48
CA ALA A 170 8.49 -20.32 -4.41
C ALA A 170 8.85 -19.07 -3.59
N SER A 171 7.85 -18.43 -3.00
CA SER A 171 8.03 -17.30 -2.09
C SER A 171 7.10 -17.44 -0.92
N VAL A 172 7.57 -17.10 0.28
CA VAL A 172 6.77 -17.07 1.50
C VAL A 172 7.08 -15.76 2.21
N ASN A 173 6.05 -15.06 2.65
CA ASN A 173 6.21 -13.90 3.51
C ASN A 173 5.32 -14.01 4.74
N GLY A 174 5.80 -13.41 5.83
CA GLY A 174 5.07 -13.30 7.08
C GLY A 174 5.29 -11.94 7.68
N GLU A 175 4.24 -11.39 8.25
CA GLU A 175 4.26 -10.10 8.93
C GLU A 175 3.37 -10.16 10.16
N TYR A 176 3.86 -9.61 11.25
CA TYR A 176 3.11 -9.44 12.48
C TYR A 176 3.12 -7.97 12.85
N ILE A 177 1.98 -7.42 13.28
CA ILE A 177 1.86 -6.03 13.73
C ILE A 177 1.15 -5.99 15.08
N ILE A 178 1.75 -5.26 16.02
CA ILE A 178 1.15 -4.89 17.29
C ILE A 178 1.29 -3.38 17.46
N SER A 179 0.26 -2.72 17.94
CA SER A 179 0.33 -1.33 18.40
C SER A 179 -0.74 -1.08 19.45
N SER A 180 -0.47 -0.22 20.45
CA SER A 180 -1.47 0.17 21.43
C SER A 180 -2.47 1.19 20.88
N GLY A 181 -2.08 1.94 19.84
CA GLY A 181 -2.88 3.02 19.26
C GLY A 181 -3.21 4.17 20.21
N LYS A 182 -2.55 4.24 21.38
CA LYS A 182 -2.81 5.23 22.41
C LYS A 182 -2.09 6.54 22.13
N TYR A 183 -2.84 7.58 21.77
CA TYR A 183 -2.31 8.91 21.55
C TYR A 183 -3.07 9.98 22.34
N LYS A 184 -2.35 11.05 22.69
CA LYS A 184 -2.91 12.21 23.39
C LYS A 184 -3.61 13.13 22.39
N TYR A 185 -4.79 13.63 22.74
CA TYR A 185 -5.52 14.64 21.98
C TYR A 185 -6.12 15.70 22.89
N ARG A 186 -6.32 16.91 22.36
CA ARG A 186 -6.98 18.00 23.09
C ARG A 186 -8.48 17.77 23.09
N TYR A 187 -9.06 17.71 24.29
CA TYR A 187 -10.49 17.59 24.50
C TYR A 187 -11.00 18.91 25.08
N LYS A 188 -11.63 19.71 24.22
CA LYS A 188 -12.24 20.99 24.59
C LYS A 188 -13.76 20.88 24.48
N ARG A 189 -14.46 21.13 25.58
CA ARG A 189 -15.92 21.26 25.59
C ARG A 189 -16.30 22.69 25.90
N VAL A 190 -17.27 23.18 25.12
CA VAL A 190 -17.88 24.49 25.31
C VAL A 190 -19.36 24.32 25.65
N PHE A 191 -19.90 25.26 26.41
CA PHE A 191 -21.35 25.31 26.65
C PHE A 191 -22.08 25.63 25.34
N PRO A 192 -23.18 24.92 24.99
CA PRO A 192 -23.87 25.09 23.71
C PRO A 192 -24.39 26.51 23.45
N ASN A 193 -24.73 27.25 24.51
CA ASN A 193 -25.44 28.53 24.40
C ASN A 193 -24.54 29.76 24.68
N THR A 194 -23.46 29.61 25.45
CA THR A 194 -22.58 30.74 25.83
C THR A 194 -21.23 30.69 25.14
N ASN A 195 -20.88 29.58 24.47
CA ASN A 195 -19.54 29.33 23.91
C ASN A 195 -18.39 29.44 24.93
N GLU A 196 -18.69 29.51 26.23
CA GLU A 196 -17.69 29.52 27.29
C GLU A 196 -17.06 28.13 27.43
N VAL A 197 -15.76 28.10 27.72
CA VAL A 197 -15.00 26.87 27.88
C VAL A 197 -15.38 26.22 29.20
N MET A 198 -16.01 25.05 29.14
CA MET A 198 -16.36 24.27 30.33
C MET A 198 -15.10 23.56 30.87
N TYR A 199 -14.38 22.89 29.98
CA TYR A 199 -13.09 22.27 30.27
C TYR A 199 -12.27 22.11 28.99
N ASP A 200 -10.96 22.23 29.14
CA ASP A 200 -9.96 22.06 28.10
C ASP A 200 -8.83 21.23 28.68
N THR A 201 -8.79 19.95 28.31
CA THR A 201 -7.86 18.99 28.90
C THR A 201 -7.24 18.12 27.83
N THR A 202 -6.17 17.40 28.19
CA THR A 202 -5.59 16.36 27.33
C THR A 202 -6.19 15.02 27.70
N ALA A 203 -6.87 14.39 26.75
CA ALA A 203 -7.37 13.03 26.87
C ALA A 203 -6.47 12.06 26.09
N VAL A 204 -6.52 10.78 26.46
CA VAL A 204 -5.83 9.70 25.73
C VAL A 204 -6.87 8.89 24.97
N ARG A 205 -6.56 8.54 23.72
CA ARG A 205 -7.37 7.62 22.93
C ARG A 205 -7.19 6.21 23.50
N GLU A 206 -8.29 5.60 23.92
CA GLU A 206 -8.36 4.18 24.30
C GLU A 206 -8.95 3.35 23.15
N ASN A 207 -8.97 2.01 23.23
CA ASN A 207 -9.57 1.11 22.21
C ASN A 207 -9.05 1.36 20.79
N GLY A 208 -7.74 1.59 20.65
CA GLY A 208 -7.05 1.76 19.38
C GLY A 208 -6.00 0.66 19.14
N ASP A 209 -5.95 -0.33 20.03
CA ASP A 209 -5.01 -1.42 20.00
C ASP A 209 -5.28 -2.34 18.80
N ILE A 210 -4.19 -2.80 18.19
CA ILE A 210 -4.23 -3.73 17.08
C ILE A 210 -3.23 -4.86 17.32
N ALA A 211 -3.63 -6.05 16.91
CA ALA A 211 -2.77 -7.20 16.74
C ALA A 211 -3.20 -7.92 15.46
N SER A 212 -2.32 -8.03 14.48
CA SER A 212 -2.61 -8.71 13.22
C SER A 212 -1.42 -9.54 12.76
N LEU A 213 -1.71 -10.77 12.34
CA LEU A 213 -0.76 -11.68 11.73
C LEU A 213 -1.18 -11.87 10.27
N ARG A 214 -0.22 -11.70 9.36
CA ARG A 214 -0.37 -11.93 7.93
C ARG A 214 0.66 -12.96 7.49
N PHE A 215 0.23 -13.88 6.66
CA PHE A 215 1.08 -14.90 6.04
C PHE A 215 0.59 -15.12 4.61
N GLU A 216 1.51 -15.08 3.66
CA GLU A 216 1.23 -15.27 2.23
C GLU A 216 2.35 -16.12 1.62
N GLY A 217 2.03 -16.91 0.59
CA GLY A 217 3.00 -17.71 -0.15
C GLY A 217 2.41 -18.36 -1.39
#